data_AF-A0A9E2PX94-F1
#
_entry.id   AF-A0A9E2PX94-F1
#
_cell.length_a   1.000
_cell.length_b   1.000
_cell.length_c   1.000
_cell.angle_alpha   90.00
_cell.angle_beta   90.00
_cell.angle_gamma   90.00
#
_symmetry.space_group_name_H-M   'P 1'
#
loop_
_entity.id
_entity.type
_entity.pdbx_description
1 polymer ?
#
loop_
_entity_poly.entity_id
_entity_poly.type
_entity_poly.pdbx_seq_one_letter_code
_entity_poly.pdbx_strand_id
1 'polypeptide(L)'
;MGAWAKFPTKWILQQELNFIVWRKHKSDGIAALLVLIALAVKRNRDKMGAPEDDASIVKATYDEIQDLVAISRIKVSKGLALLVALEIIKRVDNRSHYHIVGIDVPGEWAKLPQERLMQQPGRISVFGPFNLRSKSELDALKLYLLMVAFRSSKTGCAHIGYEKITKYTGVIARDLKKAKSHLISLGLIHVDLDLEKDRENARPPMRYKILGL
;
A
#
# COMPACT_ATOMS: atom_id res chain seq x y z
N MET A 1 -3.01 -15.25 -13.32
CA MET A 1 -2.42 -14.46 -12.22
C MET A 1 -3.42 -14.47 -11.07
N GLY A 2 -2.98 -14.58 -9.81
CA GLY A 2 -3.92 -14.41 -8.68
C GLY A 2 -4.47 -12.99 -8.67
N ALA A 3 -5.80 -12.84 -8.53
CA ALA A 3 -6.47 -11.53 -8.57
C ALA A 3 -5.95 -10.56 -7.49
N TRP A 4 -5.42 -11.10 -6.39
CA TRP A 4 -4.94 -10.33 -5.24
C TRP A 4 -3.66 -10.92 -4.62
N ALA A 5 -2.95 -10.09 -3.85
CA ALA A 5 -1.80 -10.46 -3.02
C ALA A 5 -2.10 -10.25 -1.53
N LYS A 6 -1.51 -11.06 -0.64
CA LYS A 6 -1.47 -10.72 0.79
C LYS A 6 -0.58 -9.50 0.99
N PHE A 7 -1.03 -8.52 1.76
CA PHE A 7 -0.27 -7.30 2.09
C PHE A 7 -0.32 -7.04 3.61
N PRO A 8 0.82 -6.70 4.26
CA PRO A 8 0.86 -6.53 5.72
C PRO A 8 0.17 -5.22 6.12
N THR A 9 -0.77 -5.30 7.04
CA THR A 9 -1.60 -4.15 7.45
C THR A 9 -1.56 -3.86 8.95
N LYS A 10 -1.03 -4.76 9.78
CA LYS A 10 -0.93 -4.53 11.23
C LYS A 10 -0.22 -3.22 11.60
N TRP A 11 0.95 -2.96 11.02
CA TRP A 11 1.70 -1.71 11.24
C TRP A 11 0.90 -0.46 10.85
N ILE A 12 0.05 -0.55 9.82
CA ILE A 12 -0.86 0.52 9.42
C ILE A 12 -1.91 0.75 10.52
N LEU A 13 -2.51 -0.32 11.05
CA LEU A 13 -3.49 -0.25 12.14
C LEU A 13 -2.86 0.22 13.47
N GLN A 14 -1.54 0.05 13.63
CA GLN A 14 -0.76 0.60 14.73
C GLN A 14 -0.36 2.08 14.50
N GLN A 15 -0.88 2.72 13.45
CA GLN A 15 -0.67 4.13 13.12
C GLN A 15 0.78 4.45 12.71
N GLU A 16 1.59 3.46 12.33
CA GLU A 16 3.00 3.65 11.98
C GLU A 16 3.22 4.30 10.61
N LEU A 17 2.17 4.39 9.78
CA LEU A 17 2.19 5.25 8.59
C LEU A 17 2.56 6.69 8.96
N ASN A 18 2.22 7.17 10.17
CA ASN A 18 2.62 8.49 10.66
C ASN A 18 4.13 8.72 10.66
N PHE A 19 4.93 7.66 10.79
CA PHE A 19 6.38 7.77 10.83
C PHE A 19 6.99 8.07 9.45
N ILE A 20 6.27 7.79 8.36
CA ILE A 20 6.71 8.12 6.99
C ILE A 20 6.20 9.52 6.61
N VAL A 21 6.98 10.54 6.96
CA VAL A 21 6.67 11.96 6.68
C VAL A 21 7.48 12.56 5.52
N TRP A 22 6.84 13.40 4.70
CA TRP A 22 7.48 14.07 3.57
C TRP A 22 8.70 14.91 3.95
N ARG A 23 8.61 15.68 5.05
CA ARG A 23 9.69 16.59 5.50
C ARG A 23 11.02 15.87 5.74
N LYS A 24 10.96 14.63 6.24
CA LYS A 24 12.14 13.80 6.56
C LYS A 24 12.52 12.88 5.41
N HIS A 25 11.55 12.16 4.85
CA HIS A 25 11.82 11.05 3.93
C HIS A 25 11.73 11.43 2.45
N LYS A 26 11.00 12.51 2.10
CA LYS A 26 10.80 12.95 0.71
C LYS A 26 10.42 11.76 -0.21
N SER A 27 11.12 11.61 -1.33
CA SER A 27 11.01 10.51 -2.29
C SER A 27 11.23 9.12 -1.69
N ASP A 28 12.02 9.00 -0.61
CA ASP A 28 12.38 7.69 -0.04
C ASP A 28 11.18 7.07 0.70
N GLY A 29 10.27 7.90 1.22
CA GLY A 29 9.00 7.45 1.77
C GLY A 29 8.08 6.86 0.69
N ILE A 30 8.02 7.49 -0.49
CA ILE A 30 7.26 6.97 -1.64
C ILE A 30 7.88 5.64 -2.09
N ALA A 31 9.22 5.62 -2.23
CA ALA A 31 9.96 4.42 -2.60
C ALA A 31 9.71 3.27 -1.62
N ALA A 32 9.73 3.51 -0.31
CA ALA A 32 9.46 2.49 0.69
C ALA A 32 8.07 1.84 0.50
N LEU A 33 7.03 2.65 0.31
CA LEU A 33 5.67 2.12 0.11
C LEU A 33 5.53 1.34 -1.21
N LEU A 34 6.14 1.82 -2.29
CA LEU A 34 6.17 1.11 -3.58
C LEU A 34 6.95 -0.21 -3.48
N VAL A 35 8.11 -0.22 -2.81
CA VAL A 35 8.91 -1.42 -2.57
C VAL A 35 8.11 -2.44 -1.77
N LEU A 36 7.39 -2.03 -0.72
CA LEU A 36 6.56 -2.94 0.08
C LEU A 36 5.46 -3.58 -0.76
N ILE A 37 4.80 -2.79 -1.63
CA ILE A 37 3.83 -3.30 -2.60
C ILE A 37 4.49 -4.31 -3.56
N ALA A 38 5.69 -3.99 -4.07
CA ALA A 38 6.45 -4.87 -4.96
C ALA A 38 6.78 -6.22 -4.30
N LEU A 39 7.24 -6.20 -3.04
CA LEU A 39 7.54 -7.41 -2.28
C LEU A 39 6.29 -8.28 -2.06
N ALA A 40 5.15 -7.66 -1.73
CA ALA A 40 3.88 -8.37 -1.57
C ALA A 40 3.42 -9.04 -2.89
N VAL A 41 3.51 -8.31 -4.00
CA VAL A 41 3.15 -8.81 -5.35
C VAL A 41 4.13 -9.91 -5.80
N LYS A 42 5.44 -9.72 -5.63
CA LYS A 42 6.47 -10.72 -5.97
C LYS A 42 6.25 -12.01 -5.21
N ARG A 43 6.07 -11.92 -3.89
CA ARG A 43 5.75 -13.06 -3.02
C ARG A 43 4.53 -13.82 -3.51
N ASN A 44 3.45 -13.12 -3.86
CA ASN A 44 2.23 -13.76 -4.33
C ASN A 44 2.43 -14.45 -5.69
N ARG A 45 3.19 -13.83 -6.61
CA ARG A 45 3.52 -14.42 -7.92
C ARG A 45 4.40 -15.66 -7.80
N ASP A 46 5.44 -15.61 -6.97
CA ASP A 46 6.36 -16.72 -6.76
C ASP A 46 5.67 -17.94 -6.13
N LYS A 47 4.61 -17.69 -5.37
CA LYS A 47 3.82 -18.73 -4.69
C LYS A 47 2.65 -19.29 -5.48
N MET A 48 2.36 -18.77 -6.67
CA MET A 48 1.33 -19.37 -7.52
C MET A 48 1.74 -20.82 -7.88
N GLY A 49 1.28 -21.79 -7.08
CA GLY A 49 1.60 -23.22 -7.23
C GLY A 49 2.50 -23.85 -6.15
N ALA A 50 2.88 -23.13 -5.09
CA ALA A 50 3.71 -23.65 -3.99
C ALA A 50 2.89 -23.92 -2.69
N PRO A 51 3.32 -24.87 -1.81
CA PRO A 51 2.67 -25.13 -0.52
C PRO A 51 2.63 -23.89 0.40
N GLU A 52 1.61 -23.80 1.26
CA GLU A 52 1.35 -22.62 2.10
C GLU A 52 2.38 -22.38 3.23
N ASP A 53 3.31 -23.32 3.50
CA ASP A 53 4.12 -23.30 4.73
C ASP A 53 5.44 -22.51 4.65
N ASP A 54 6.02 -22.25 3.47
CA ASP A 54 7.34 -21.58 3.37
C ASP A 54 7.23 -20.04 3.27
N ALA A 55 6.32 -19.47 4.06
CA ALA A 55 5.46 -18.43 3.52
C ALA A 55 5.85 -16.97 3.72
N SER A 56 6.67 -16.61 4.69
CA SER A 56 6.84 -15.19 5.04
C SER A 56 8.00 -14.52 4.31
N ILE A 57 8.86 -15.33 3.69
CA ILE A 57 10.10 -14.88 3.05
C ILE A 57 9.84 -14.67 1.56
N VAL A 58 10.35 -13.56 1.03
CA VAL A 58 10.37 -13.26 -0.40
C VAL A 58 11.81 -13.03 -0.84
N LYS A 59 12.21 -13.74 -1.91
CA LYS A 59 13.47 -13.47 -2.60
C LYS A 59 13.20 -12.44 -3.70
N ALA A 60 13.78 -11.25 -3.58
CA ALA A 60 13.60 -10.18 -4.56
C ALA A 60 14.88 -9.35 -4.67
N THR A 61 15.64 -9.56 -5.74
CA THR A 61 16.81 -8.74 -6.04
C THR A 61 16.43 -7.28 -6.25
N TYR A 62 17.42 -6.40 -6.18
CA TYR A 62 17.20 -4.97 -6.38
C TYR A 62 16.70 -4.67 -7.79
N ASP A 63 17.18 -5.43 -8.77
CA ASP A 63 16.81 -5.29 -10.18
C ASP A 63 15.37 -5.77 -10.41
N GLU A 64 14.96 -6.90 -9.82
CA GLU A 64 13.56 -7.35 -9.87
C GLU A 64 12.60 -6.32 -9.25
N ILE A 65 12.97 -5.69 -8.12
CA ILE A 65 12.14 -4.65 -7.51
C ILE A 65 12.11 -3.40 -8.39
N GLN A 66 13.26 -3.00 -8.94
CA GLN A 66 13.35 -1.87 -9.88
C GLN A 66 12.45 -2.10 -11.10
N ASP A 67 12.44 -3.30 -11.68
CA ASP A 67 11.62 -3.61 -12.85
C ASP A 67 10.13 -3.65 -12.51
N LEU A 68 9.79 -4.16 -11.31
CA LEU A 68 8.40 -4.22 -10.83
C LEU A 68 7.76 -2.84 -10.64
N VAL A 69 8.47 -1.86 -10.06
CA VAL A 69 7.90 -0.53 -9.72
C VAL A 69 8.52 0.65 -10.46
N ALA A 70 9.50 0.41 -11.34
CA ALA A 70 10.18 1.40 -12.18
C ALA A 70 10.78 2.59 -11.42
N ILE A 71 11.46 2.31 -10.32
CA ILE A 71 12.23 3.31 -9.56
C ILE A 71 13.71 2.92 -9.55
N SER A 72 14.60 3.90 -9.48
CA SER A 72 16.05 3.61 -9.50
C SER A 72 16.50 2.70 -8.36
N ARG A 73 17.57 1.92 -8.60
CA ARG A 73 18.24 1.07 -7.62
C ARG A 73 18.57 1.78 -6.30
N ILE A 74 18.98 3.05 -6.36
CA ILE A 74 19.24 3.87 -5.15
C ILE A 74 17.94 4.07 -4.35
N LYS A 75 16.80 4.31 -5.02
CA LYS A 75 15.50 4.43 -4.36
C LYS A 75 15.00 3.11 -3.79
N VAL A 76 15.23 1.99 -4.49
CA VAL A 76 14.98 0.65 -3.93
C VAL A 76 15.78 0.46 -2.64
N SER A 77 17.08 0.77 -2.66
CA SER A 77 17.96 0.67 -1.47
C SER A 77 17.44 1.49 -0.29
N LYS A 78 17.13 2.77 -0.52
CA LYS A 78 16.62 3.67 0.52
C LYS A 78 15.23 3.25 1.03
N GLY A 79 14.36 2.79 0.14
CA GLY A 79 13.04 2.27 0.49
C GLY A 79 13.14 1.03 1.39
N LEU A 80 13.98 0.06 1.01
CA LEU A 80 14.25 -1.14 1.83
C LEU A 80 14.86 -0.77 3.19
N ALA A 81 15.81 0.15 3.23
CA ALA A 81 16.42 0.60 4.49
C ALA A 81 15.39 1.24 5.43
N LEU A 82 14.47 2.06 4.89
CA LEU A 82 13.39 2.65 5.67
C LEU A 82 12.40 1.59 6.19
N LEU A 83 12.01 0.62 5.37
CA LEU A 83 11.12 -0.47 5.80
C LEU A 83 11.74 -1.34 6.89
N VAL A 84 13.05 -1.59 6.84
CA VAL A 84 13.79 -2.32 7.88
C VAL A 84 13.86 -1.49 9.17
N ALA A 85 14.15 -0.19 9.07
CA ALA A 85 14.22 0.69 10.23
C ALA A 85 12.87 0.86 10.95
N LEU A 86 11.76 0.67 10.24
CA LEU A 86 10.40 0.65 10.78
C LEU A 86 9.93 -0.76 11.18
N GLU A 87 10.80 -1.77 11.10
CA GLU A 87 10.48 -3.18 11.41
C GLU A 87 9.29 -3.78 10.61
N ILE A 88 8.93 -3.17 9.48
CA ILE A 88 7.88 -3.68 8.58
C ILE A 88 8.39 -4.89 7.79
N ILE A 89 9.69 -4.91 7.50
CA ILE A 89 10.38 -6.06 6.91
C ILE A 89 11.66 -6.36 7.70
N LYS A 90 12.13 -7.60 7.64
CA LYS A 90 13.46 -8.00 8.13
C LYS A 90 14.29 -8.54 6.97
N ARG A 91 15.57 -8.18 6.92
CA ARG A 91 16.53 -8.86 6.03
C ARG A 91 16.90 -10.19 6.65
N VAL A 92 16.69 -11.28 5.91
CA VAL A 92 17.02 -12.62 6.38
C VAL A 92 18.50 -12.91 6.12
N ASP A 93 19.01 -12.47 4.97
CA ASP A 93 20.40 -12.65 4.57
C ASP A 93 20.87 -11.55 3.58
N ASN A 94 22.11 -11.71 3.08
CA ASN A 94 22.69 -10.84 2.06
C ASN A 94 22.28 -11.21 0.61
N ARG A 95 21.43 -12.22 0.42
CA ARG A 95 21.01 -12.75 -0.90
C ARG A 95 19.63 -12.21 -1.31
N SER A 96 19.25 -11.06 -0.77
CA SER A 96 17.97 -10.38 -1.05
C SER A 96 16.74 -11.20 -0.62
N HIS A 97 16.84 -11.93 0.49
CA HIS A 97 15.68 -12.51 1.17
C HIS A 97 15.14 -11.53 2.22
N TYR A 98 13.84 -11.27 2.14
CA TYR A 98 13.13 -10.39 3.06
C TYR A 98 11.97 -11.12 3.70
N HIS A 99 11.87 -11.06 5.02
CA HIS A 99 10.69 -11.48 5.76
C HIS A 99 9.74 -10.30 5.90
N ILE A 100 8.50 -10.45 5.43
CA ILE A 100 7.45 -9.44 5.58
C ILE A 100 6.73 -9.67 6.91
N VAL A 101 6.87 -8.75 7.85
CA VAL A 101 6.36 -8.93 9.23
C VAL A 101 4.83 -8.97 9.23
N GLY A 102 4.25 -9.95 9.93
CA GLY A 102 2.80 -10.14 10.08
C GLY A 102 2.09 -10.74 8.85
N ILE A 103 2.79 -11.03 7.75
CA ILE A 103 2.14 -11.47 6.50
C ILE A 103 1.49 -12.88 6.59
N ASP A 104 1.96 -13.70 7.52
CA ASP A 104 1.46 -15.06 7.74
C ASP A 104 0.57 -15.17 8.99
N VAL A 105 0.42 -14.09 9.75
CA VAL A 105 -0.42 -14.08 10.95
C VAL A 105 -1.86 -13.73 10.55
N PRO A 106 -2.86 -14.58 10.84
CA PRO A 106 -4.25 -14.28 10.56
C PRO A 106 -4.69 -12.94 11.18
N GLY A 107 -5.36 -12.10 10.39
CA GLY A 107 -5.83 -10.79 10.84
C GLY A 107 -4.79 -9.65 10.76
N GLU A 108 -3.53 -9.94 10.48
CA GLU A 108 -2.45 -8.93 10.39
C GLU A 108 -2.17 -8.46 8.94
N TRP A 109 -2.90 -9.02 7.97
CA TRP A 109 -2.79 -8.71 6.55
C TRP A 109 -4.17 -8.48 5.90
N ALA A 110 -4.17 -7.84 4.73
CA ALA A 110 -5.35 -7.67 3.89
C ALA A 110 -5.06 -8.07 2.43
N LYS A 111 -6.12 -8.35 1.65
CA LYS A 111 -5.96 -8.55 0.20
C LYS A 111 -5.71 -7.20 -0.48
N LEU A 112 -4.64 -7.15 -1.29
CA LEU A 112 -4.26 -6.07 -2.17
C LEU A 112 -4.63 -6.45 -3.63
N PRO A 113 -5.28 -5.59 -4.43
CA PRO A 113 -5.76 -5.92 -5.78
C PRO A 113 -4.62 -6.01 -6.80
N GLN A 114 -3.87 -7.10 -6.76
CA GLN A 114 -2.68 -7.32 -7.58
C GLN A 114 -2.96 -7.13 -9.07
N GLU A 115 -4.05 -7.70 -9.61
CA GLU A 115 -4.39 -7.57 -11.03
C GLU A 115 -4.60 -6.11 -11.45
N ARG A 116 -5.27 -5.33 -10.58
CA ARG A 116 -5.46 -3.89 -10.82
C ARG A 116 -4.16 -3.11 -10.76
N LEU A 117 -3.23 -3.50 -9.90
CA LEU A 117 -1.90 -2.90 -9.82
C LEU A 117 -1.04 -3.23 -11.05
N MET A 118 -1.19 -4.44 -11.58
CA MET A 118 -0.41 -5.02 -12.68
C MET A 118 -1.17 -5.01 -14.00
N GLN A 119 -1.62 -3.84 -14.46
CA GLN A 119 -2.30 -3.73 -15.76
C GLN A 119 -1.38 -4.07 -16.95
N GLN A 120 -0.08 -4.21 -16.71
CA GLN A 120 0.91 -4.68 -17.68
C GLN A 120 1.64 -5.92 -17.13
N PRO A 121 1.96 -6.91 -17.98
CA PRO A 121 2.71 -8.09 -17.56
C PRO A 121 4.04 -7.71 -16.91
N GLY A 122 4.34 -8.34 -15.77
CA GLY A 122 5.63 -8.19 -15.12
C GLY A 122 5.88 -6.87 -14.40
N ARG A 123 4.93 -5.92 -14.40
CA ARG A 123 5.13 -4.58 -13.82
C ARG A 123 3.89 -4.08 -13.08
N ILE A 124 4.11 -3.37 -11.98
CA ILE A 124 3.09 -2.56 -11.31
C ILE A 124 3.00 -1.22 -12.05
N SER A 125 2.22 -1.21 -13.13
CA SER A 125 2.15 -0.08 -14.06
C SER A 125 1.28 1.08 -13.57
N VAL A 126 0.37 0.84 -12.62
CA VAL A 126 -0.59 1.85 -12.15
C VAL A 126 0.09 3.08 -11.52
N PHE A 127 1.30 2.92 -10.97
CA PHE A 127 2.08 4.02 -10.41
C PHE A 127 3.03 4.68 -11.43
N GLY A 128 2.94 4.33 -12.72
CA GLY A 128 3.75 4.93 -13.78
C GLY A 128 3.73 6.47 -13.80
N PRO A 129 2.61 7.16 -13.49
CA PRO A 129 2.57 8.62 -13.41
C PRO A 129 3.32 9.24 -12.21
N PHE A 130 3.80 8.45 -11.25
CA PHE A 130 4.50 8.97 -10.08
C PHE A 130 5.93 9.41 -10.44
N ASN A 131 6.30 10.62 -10.01
CA ASN A 131 7.65 11.16 -10.23
C ASN A 131 8.52 11.17 -8.96
N LEU A 132 7.96 10.76 -7.81
CA LEU A 132 8.60 10.70 -6.50
C LEU A 132 9.01 12.08 -5.95
N ARG A 133 8.46 13.19 -6.48
CA ARG A 133 8.86 14.56 -6.14
C ARG A 133 7.80 15.33 -5.39
N SER A 134 6.62 14.76 -5.12
CA SER A 134 5.56 15.49 -4.43
C SER A 134 5.09 14.82 -3.14
N LYS A 135 4.80 15.67 -2.14
CA LYS A 135 4.10 15.27 -0.91
C LYS A 135 2.77 14.56 -1.23
N SER A 136 2.09 15.01 -2.29
CA SER A 136 0.77 14.49 -2.66
C SER A 136 0.79 13.04 -3.12
N GLU A 137 1.88 12.58 -3.76
CA GLU A 137 2.06 11.18 -4.14
C GLU A 137 2.26 10.30 -2.91
N LEU A 138 3.06 10.77 -1.94
CA LEU A 138 3.23 10.08 -0.66
C LEU A 138 1.87 9.98 0.06
N ASP A 139 1.16 11.10 0.20
CA ASP A 139 -0.15 11.13 0.86
C ASP A 139 -1.16 10.20 0.16
N ALA A 140 -1.13 10.14 -1.18
CA ALA A 140 -1.97 9.22 -1.96
C ALA A 140 -1.65 7.75 -1.63
N LEU A 141 -0.38 7.33 -1.60
CA LEU A 141 -0.02 5.95 -1.24
C LEU A 141 -0.42 5.62 0.20
N LYS A 142 -0.17 6.53 1.15
CA LYS A 142 -0.57 6.32 2.55
C LYS A 142 -2.08 6.13 2.66
N LEU A 143 -2.84 6.94 1.93
CA LEU A 143 -4.30 6.85 1.91
C LEU A 143 -4.79 5.55 1.27
N TYR A 144 -4.20 5.13 0.15
CA TYR A 144 -4.54 3.87 -0.51
C TYR A 144 -4.28 2.66 0.39
N LEU A 145 -3.09 2.60 1.01
CA LEU A 145 -2.73 1.51 1.91
C LEU A 145 -3.60 1.49 3.17
N LEU A 146 -3.98 2.67 3.70
CA LEU A 146 -4.95 2.76 4.78
C LEU A 146 -6.31 2.18 4.37
N MET A 147 -6.80 2.50 3.18
CA MET A 147 -8.06 1.93 2.68
C MET A 147 -7.96 0.42 2.56
N VAL A 148 -6.84 -0.10 2.03
CA VAL A 148 -6.57 -1.56 1.98
C VAL A 148 -6.61 -2.18 3.37
N ALA A 149 -6.06 -1.52 4.39
CA ALA A 149 -6.09 -2.00 5.77
C ALA A 149 -7.48 -1.97 6.42
N PHE A 150 -8.31 -0.97 6.11
CA PHE A 150 -9.62 -0.75 6.73
C PHE A 150 -10.80 -1.32 5.96
N ARG A 151 -10.58 -1.88 4.76
CA ARG A 151 -11.67 -2.36 3.93
C ARG A 151 -12.38 -3.54 4.61
N SER A 152 -13.70 -3.57 4.47
CA SER A 152 -14.47 -4.77 4.79
C SER A 152 -14.18 -5.87 3.77
N SER A 153 -13.99 -7.09 4.26
CA SER A 153 -13.90 -8.29 3.41
C SER A 153 -15.21 -8.58 2.67
N LYS A 154 -16.36 -8.15 3.21
CA LYS A 154 -17.70 -8.37 2.63
C LYS A 154 -18.04 -7.38 1.52
N THR A 155 -17.70 -6.11 1.70
CA THR A 155 -18.14 -5.05 0.78
C THR A 155 -17.02 -4.49 -0.10
N GLY A 156 -15.75 -4.84 0.17
CA GLY A 156 -14.59 -4.26 -0.51
C GLY A 156 -14.38 -2.77 -0.23
N CYS A 157 -15.17 -2.19 0.68
CA CYS A 157 -15.17 -0.75 0.96
C CYS A 157 -14.57 -0.45 2.33
N ALA A 158 -13.79 0.63 2.40
CA ALA A 158 -13.34 1.23 3.65
C ALA A 158 -14.30 2.36 4.06
N HIS A 159 -14.84 2.27 5.28
CA HIS A 159 -15.68 3.31 5.87
C HIS A 159 -14.84 4.09 6.88
N ILE A 160 -14.21 5.18 6.44
CA ILE A 160 -13.25 5.91 7.27
C ILE A 160 -13.36 7.43 7.06
N GLY A 161 -13.65 8.16 8.14
CA GLY A 161 -13.74 9.62 8.11
C GLY A 161 -12.38 10.31 8.12
N TYR A 162 -12.36 11.62 7.83
CA TYR A 162 -11.13 12.42 7.76
C TYR A 162 -10.32 12.44 9.06
N GLU A 163 -10.97 12.45 10.22
CA GLU A 163 -10.28 12.40 11.52
C GLU A 163 -9.49 11.11 11.68
N LYS A 164 -10.11 9.96 11.37
CA LYS A 164 -9.42 8.67 11.40
C LYS A 164 -8.34 8.61 10.33
N ILE A 165 -8.57 9.11 9.11
CA ILE A 165 -7.52 9.17 8.10
C ILE A 165 -6.31 9.96 8.62
N THR A 166 -6.54 11.13 9.19
CA THR A 166 -5.49 11.99 9.76
C THR A 166 -4.78 11.29 10.91
N LYS A 167 -5.52 10.64 11.82
CA LYS A 167 -4.95 9.89 12.95
C LYS A 167 -4.01 8.78 12.50
N TYR A 168 -4.40 7.98 11.51
CA TYR A 168 -3.65 6.79 11.11
C TYR A 168 -2.54 7.09 10.09
N THR A 169 -2.67 8.16 9.29
CA THR A 169 -1.71 8.47 8.22
C THR A 169 -0.94 9.76 8.43
N GLY A 170 -1.40 10.66 9.29
CA GLY A 170 -0.82 11.99 9.48
C GLY A 170 -1.08 12.92 8.30
N VAL A 171 -1.88 12.50 7.32
CA VAL A 171 -2.30 13.35 6.21
C VAL A 171 -3.41 14.26 6.69
N ILE A 172 -3.10 15.55 6.76
CA ILE A 172 -4.03 16.59 7.20
C ILE A 172 -5.14 16.82 6.18
N ALA A 173 -6.31 17.26 6.65
CA ALA A 173 -7.53 17.39 5.85
C ALA A 173 -7.36 18.19 4.55
N ARG A 174 -6.56 19.26 4.55
CA ARG A 174 -6.32 20.10 3.35
C ARG A 174 -5.64 19.34 2.21
N ASP A 175 -4.84 18.32 2.53
CA ASP A 175 -4.08 17.54 1.55
C ASP A 175 -4.87 16.30 1.06
N LEU A 176 -5.90 15.88 1.82
CA LEU A 176 -6.72 14.72 1.49
C LEU A 176 -7.44 14.84 0.15
N LYS A 177 -7.93 16.03 -0.21
CA LYS A 177 -8.63 16.22 -1.49
C LYS A 177 -7.71 15.88 -2.66
N LYS A 178 -6.47 16.40 -2.63
CA LYS A 178 -5.48 16.16 -3.69
C LYS A 178 -5.03 14.70 -3.74
N ALA A 179 -4.75 14.09 -2.58
CA ALA A 179 -4.40 12.68 -2.49
C ALA A 179 -5.51 11.76 -3.04
N LYS A 180 -6.78 12.03 -2.71
CA LYS A 180 -7.93 11.30 -3.25
C LYS A 180 -8.07 11.44 -4.75
N SER A 181 -7.96 12.67 -5.27
CA SER A 181 -8.02 12.92 -6.72
C SER A 181 -6.96 12.12 -7.47
N HIS A 182 -5.74 12.00 -6.94
CA HIS A 182 -4.71 11.13 -7.53
C HIS A 182 -5.13 9.65 -7.54
N LEU A 183 -5.67 9.11 -6.45
CA LEU A 183 -6.08 7.71 -6.41
C LEU A 183 -7.26 7.40 -7.34
N ILE A 184 -8.19 8.35 -7.49
CA ILE A 184 -9.30 8.24 -8.44
C ILE A 184 -8.76 8.29 -9.88
N SER A 185 -7.85 9.21 -10.20
CA SER A 185 -7.27 9.31 -11.55
C SER A 185 -6.46 8.08 -11.94
N LEU A 186 -5.83 7.42 -10.96
CA LEU A 186 -5.16 6.13 -11.16
C LEU A 186 -6.12 4.93 -11.23
N GLY A 187 -7.42 5.14 -11.00
CA GLY A 187 -8.41 4.07 -10.98
C GLY A 187 -8.17 3.03 -9.89
N LEU A 188 -7.62 3.45 -8.74
CA LEU A 188 -7.38 2.59 -7.57
C LEU A 188 -8.56 2.56 -6.61
N ILE A 189 -9.31 3.67 -6.54
CA ILE A 189 -10.47 3.80 -5.66
C ILE A 189 -11.64 4.46 -6.38
N HIS A 190 -12.84 4.18 -5.89
CA HIS A 190 -14.05 4.94 -6.15
C HIS A 190 -14.58 5.50 -4.82
N VAL A 191 -15.16 6.70 -4.84
CA VAL A 191 -15.68 7.37 -3.64
C VAL A 191 -17.18 7.51 -3.78
N ASP A 192 -17.91 6.79 -2.93
CA ASP A 192 -19.36 6.89 -2.83
C ASP A 192 -19.72 7.85 -1.68
N LEU A 193 -20.70 8.71 -1.93
CA LEU A 193 -21.42 9.40 -0.87
C LEU A 193 -22.53 8.46 -0.41
N ASP A 194 -22.50 8.08 0.87
CA ASP A 194 -23.51 7.19 1.45
C ASP A 194 -24.79 7.99 1.74
N LEU A 195 -25.57 8.24 0.69
CA LEU A 195 -26.76 9.11 0.73
C LEU A 195 -27.90 8.53 1.59
N GLU A 196 -27.89 7.24 1.90
CA GLU A 196 -28.97 6.59 2.67
C GLU A 196 -28.87 6.83 4.19
N LYS A 197 -27.68 7.17 4.70
CA LYS A 197 -27.47 7.55 6.11
C LYS A 197 -27.61 9.07 6.36
N ASP A 198 -28.02 9.83 5.34
CA ASP A 198 -28.09 11.29 5.33
C ASP A 198 -29.10 11.90 6.31
N ARG A 199 -30.02 11.11 6.90
CA ARG A 199 -31.10 11.69 7.71
C ARG A 199 -30.70 12.12 9.13
N GLU A 200 -29.56 11.65 9.66
CA GLU A 200 -29.20 11.90 11.07
C GLU A 200 -27.80 12.50 11.31
N ASN A 201 -26.89 12.50 10.33
CA ASN A 201 -25.52 13.00 10.52
C ASN A 201 -25.20 14.21 9.64
N ALA A 202 -24.68 15.29 10.24
CA ALA A 202 -24.33 16.54 9.55
C ALA A 202 -23.22 16.39 8.47
N ARG A 203 -22.49 15.27 8.44
CA ARG A 203 -21.57 14.87 7.37
C ARG A 203 -21.60 13.34 7.19
N PRO A 204 -22.12 12.81 6.08
CA PRO A 204 -22.17 11.37 5.88
C PRO A 204 -20.76 10.77 5.86
N PRO A 205 -20.56 9.59 6.46
CA PRO A 205 -19.26 8.91 6.41
C PRO A 205 -18.93 8.56 4.94
N MET A 206 -17.76 8.99 4.48
CA MET A 206 -17.30 8.67 3.13
C MET A 206 -17.01 7.16 3.00
N ARG A 207 -17.52 6.57 1.92
CA ARG A 207 -17.27 5.18 1.56
C ARG A 207 -16.27 5.12 0.41
N TYR A 208 -15.16 4.42 0.64
CA TYR A 208 -14.10 4.27 -0.34
C TYR A 208 -14.06 2.83 -0.84
N LYS A 209 -14.47 2.59 -2.08
CA LYS A 209 -14.39 1.28 -2.72
C LYS A 209 -13.02 1.09 -3.35
N ILE A 210 -12.31 0.02 -2.99
CA ILE A 210 -11.06 -0.35 -3.64
C ILE A 210 -11.40 -1.11 -4.92
N LEU A 211 -10.80 -0.71 -6.04
CA LEU A 211 -11.07 -1.34 -7.32
C LEU A 211 -10.16 -2.57 -7.53
N GLY A 212 -10.72 -3.64 -8.09
CA GLY A 212 -10.01 -4.90 -8.34
C GLY A 212 -10.03 -5.94 -7.22
N LEU A 213 -10.95 -5.79 -6.24
CA LEU A 213 -11.23 -6.79 -5.19
C LEU A 213 -12.70 -7.19 -5.17
#